data_AF-W9T919-F1
#
_entry.id   AF-W9T919-F1
#
_cell.length_a   1.000
_cell.length_b   1.000
_cell.length_c   1.000
_cell.angle_alpha   90.00
_cell.angle_beta   90.00
_cell.angle_gamma   90.00
#
_symmetry.space_group_name_H-M   'P 1'
#
loop_
_entity.id
_entity.type
_entity.pdbx_description
1 polymer ?
#
loop_
_entity_poly.entity_id
_entity_poly.type
_entity_poly.pdbx_seq_one_letter_code
_entity_poly.pdbx_strand_id
1 'polypeptide(L)'
;MNLLKSASLILCMIVTGCSSNSEKPAEVAAVAPKIDAAWLDDYETRLREALKDSRFELERRDSVLVVTAPVDSSFNPDRPGMLLPVTLAPITRVAKLVEQDDKTAVIVLGHADSTGSDEINRTISRERAGAVAAIFRLSGLKHDRLRIRGLGSDMPRAANDSKEGRALNRRVEMVLAPQTTLLALLAEYNQPAPAATQVATAEAVK
;
A
#
# COMPACT_ATOMS: atom_id res chain seq x y z
N MET A 1 -32.22 45.99 -65.28
CA MET A 1 -32.22 44.51 -65.36
C MET A 1 -30.83 44.04 -64.95
N ASN A 2 -30.76 43.48 -63.73
CA ASN A 2 -29.75 42.64 -63.05
C ASN A 2 -28.47 42.26 -63.84
N LEU A 3 -27.27 42.13 -63.28
CA LEU A 3 -26.67 42.40 -61.96
C LEU A 3 -25.14 42.37 -62.19
N LEU A 4 -24.39 43.22 -61.47
CA LEU A 4 -22.97 43.52 -61.63
C LEU A 4 -22.03 42.30 -61.47
N LYS A 5 -20.98 42.25 -62.31
CA LYS A 5 -19.81 41.37 -62.16
C LYS A 5 -18.60 42.15 -61.64
N SER A 6 -17.94 41.56 -60.63
CA SER A 6 -16.49 41.54 -60.36
C SER A 6 -15.72 42.84 -60.11
N ALA A 7 -15.23 42.99 -58.88
CA ALA A 7 -13.80 42.87 -58.53
C ALA A 7 -13.60 43.15 -57.03
N SER A 8 -13.30 42.10 -56.25
CA SER A 8 -12.88 42.21 -54.86
C SER A 8 -11.41 42.61 -54.78
N LEU A 9 -11.13 43.72 -54.08
CA LEU A 9 -9.80 44.07 -53.59
C LEU A 9 -9.96 44.73 -52.22
N ILE A 10 -9.83 43.99 -51.12
CA ILE A 10 -9.50 44.59 -49.81
C ILE A 10 -8.52 43.67 -49.07
N LEU A 11 -7.28 44.16 -49.07
CA LEU A 11 -6.17 43.92 -48.17
C LEU A 11 -6.61 44.00 -46.69
N CYS A 12 -6.29 42.98 -45.89
CA CYS A 12 -6.30 43.09 -44.43
C CYS A 12 -5.08 42.35 -43.85
N MET A 13 -4.28 43.09 -43.08
CA MET A 13 -3.10 42.64 -42.34
C MET A 13 -3.51 41.98 -41.00
N ILE A 14 -2.50 41.37 -40.35
CA ILE A 14 -2.35 41.03 -38.91
C ILE A 14 -3.20 39.79 -38.54
N VAL A 15 -2.70 38.71 -37.93
CA VAL A 15 -1.91 38.63 -36.69
C VAL A 15 -1.07 37.35 -36.62
N THR A 16 0.14 37.54 -36.10
CA THR A 16 1.07 36.61 -35.45
C THR A 16 0.44 35.39 -34.76
N GLY A 17 1.06 34.22 -34.93
CA GLY A 17 1.07 33.18 -33.89
C GLY A 17 0.65 31.78 -34.35
N CYS A 18 1.64 30.90 -34.48
CA CYS A 18 1.62 29.52 -33.97
C CYS A 18 3.02 28.93 -34.13
N SER A 19 3.88 29.18 -33.14
CA SER A 19 5.13 28.43 -32.96
C SER A 19 4.76 27.11 -32.29
N SER A 20 4.73 26.01 -33.04
CA SER A 20 4.52 24.67 -32.49
C SER A 20 5.81 24.16 -31.86
N ASN A 21 6.09 24.57 -30.62
CA ASN A 21 7.02 23.84 -29.77
C ASN A 21 6.28 22.62 -29.22
N SER A 22 6.47 21.47 -29.86
CA SER A 22 6.16 20.18 -29.24
C SER A 22 7.30 19.83 -28.28
N GLU A 23 7.35 20.50 -27.13
CA GLU A 23 8.11 19.97 -25.99
C GLU A 23 7.34 18.76 -25.47
N LYS A 24 7.81 17.58 -25.91
CA LYS A 24 7.52 16.30 -25.29
C LYS A 24 7.73 16.49 -23.78
N PRO A 25 6.71 16.33 -22.91
CA PRO A 25 6.93 16.41 -21.48
C PRO A 25 8.03 15.40 -21.15
N ALA A 26 9.16 15.91 -20.65
CA ALA A 26 10.20 15.05 -20.13
C ALA A 26 9.54 14.15 -19.09
N GLU A 27 9.47 12.86 -19.39
CA GLU A 27 9.14 11.83 -18.44
C GLU A 27 10.27 11.86 -17.40
N VAL A 28 10.11 12.71 -16.39
CA VAL A 28 10.94 12.68 -15.20
C VAL A 28 10.53 11.40 -14.51
N ALA A 29 11.23 10.30 -14.83
CA ALA A 29 11.22 9.11 -14.01
C ALA A 29 11.71 9.55 -12.62
N ALA A 30 10.77 9.92 -11.77
CA ALA A 30 11.04 10.34 -10.41
C ALA A 30 11.72 9.15 -9.73
N VAL A 31 13.02 9.26 -9.50
CA VAL A 31 13.75 8.31 -8.66
C VAL A 31 13.03 8.32 -7.32
N ALA A 32 12.34 7.22 -7.01
CA ALA A 32 11.62 7.11 -5.75
C ALA A 32 12.60 7.42 -4.60
N PRO A 33 12.27 8.32 -3.67
CA PRO A 33 13.15 8.64 -2.56
C PRO A 33 13.51 7.34 -1.83
N LYS A 34 14.81 7.04 -1.73
CA LYS A 34 15.29 5.88 -0.98
C LYS A 34 15.12 6.15 0.51
N ILE A 35 14.60 5.18 1.24
CA ILE A 35 14.42 5.28 2.68
C ILE A 35 15.80 5.12 3.32
N ASP A 36 16.14 6.05 4.20
CA ASP A 36 17.45 6.06 4.81
C ASP A 36 17.58 4.98 5.92
N ALA A 37 18.77 4.39 6.03
CA ALA A 37 19.00 3.29 6.97
C ALA A 37 18.86 3.73 8.43
N ALA A 38 19.18 4.99 8.74
CA ALA A 38 19.09 5.52 10.09
C ALA A 38 17.62 5.64 10.56
N TRP A 39 16.72 6.03 9.67
CA TRP A 39 15.28 6.07 9.88
C TRP A 39 14.79 4.65 10.12
N LEU A 40 15.20 3.68 9.31
CA LEU A 40 14.81 2.29 9.52
C LEU A 40 15.24 1.79 10.90
N ASP A 41 16.49 2.04 11.31
CA ASP A 41 17.02 1.58 12.59
C ASP A 41 16.31 2.24 13.80
N ASP A 42 16.08 3.56 13.75
CA ASP A 42 15.34 4.30 14.79
C ASP A 42 13.89 3.80 14.89
N TYR A 43 13.20 3.76 13.75
CA TYR A 43 11.77 3.47 13.72
C TYR A 43 11.48 2.01 14.06
N GLU A 44 12.35 1.09 13.66
CA GLU A 44 12.26 -0.31 14.04
C GLU A 44 12.35 -0.49 15.55
N THR A 45 13.25 0.21 16.23
CA THR A 45 13.38 0.17 17.69
C THR A 45 12.09 0.63 18.37
N ARG A 46 11.50 1.74 17.90
CA ARG A 46 10.24 2.29 18.42
C ARG A 46 9.06 1.35 18.16
N LEU A 47 9.03 0.70 16.99
CA LEU A 47 8.03 -0.31 16.67
C LEU A 47 8.17 -1.55 17.54
N ARG A 48 9.39 -2.05 17.80
CA ARG A 48 9.60 -3.19 18.71
C ARG A 48 9.01 -2.93 20.09
N GLU A 49 9.22 -1.73 20.63
CA GLU A 49 8.60 -1.34 21.90
C GLU A 49 7.08 -1.24 21.79
N ALA A 50 6.55 -0.61 20.72
CA ALA A 50 5.11 -0.51 20.50
C ALA A 50 4.44 -1.88 20.34
N LEU A 51 5.16 -2.91 19.90
CA LEU A 51 4.64 -4.26 19.66
C LEU A 51 4.88 -5.23 20.81
N LYS A 52 5.49 -4.78 21.91
CA LYS A 52 5.72 -5.60 23.08
C LYS A 52 4.43 -6.26 23.58
N ASP A 53 4.57 -7.53 23.98
CA ASP A 53 3.50 -8.41 24.46
C ASP A 53 2.34 -8.63 23.47
N SER A 54 2.55 -8.34 22.18
CA SER A 54 1.60 -8.63 21.12
C SER A 54 1.95 -9.90 20.35
N ARG A 55 0.99 -10.38 19.54
CA ARG A 55 1.21 -11.45 18.56
C ARG A 55 1.64 -10.93 17.19
N PHE A 56 1.94 -9.64 17.08
CA PHE A 56 2.32 -9.05 15.81
C PHE A 56 3.79 -9.32 15.52
N GLU A 57 4.10 -9.46 14.25
CA GLU A 57 5.46 -9.62 13.75
C GLU A 57 5.96 -8.28 13.24
N LEU A 58 7.27 -8.05 13.32
CA LEU A 58 7.94 -6.91 12.72
C LEU A 58 9.09 -7.43 11.86
N GLU A 59 9.11 -6.99 10.61
CA GLU A 59 10.15 -7.33 9.64
C GLU A 59 10.59 -6.11 8.85
N ARG A 60 11.86 -6.08 8.47
CA ARG A 60 12.39 -5.15 7.48
C ARG A 60 12.30 -5.83 6.11
N ARG A 61 11.57 -5.23 5.17
CA ARG A 61 11.50 -5.68 3.78
C ARG A 61 12.09 -4.59 2.90
N ASP A 62 13.26 -4.86 2.32
CA ASP A 62 14.03 -3.91 1.53
C ASP A 62 14.21 -2.56 2.24
N SER A 63 13.41 -1.57 1.85
CA SER A 63 13.46 -0.20 2.35
C SER A 63 12.31 0.16 3.30
N VAL A 64 11.45 -0.77 3.69
CA VAL A 64 10.29 -0.49 4.57
C VAL A 64 10.28 -1.35 5.83
N LEU A 65 9.53 -0.89 6.83
CA LEU A 65 9.20 -1.68 8.01
C LEU A 65 7.76 -2.18 7.88
N VAL A 66 7.57 -3.48 8.07
CA VAL A 66 6.26 -4.12 7.96
C VAL A 66 5.89 -4.71 9.31
N VAL A 67 4.77 -4.24 9.86
CA VAL A 67 4.14 -4.85 11.02
C VAL A 67 3.02 -5.75 10.53
N THR A 68 3.10 -7.04 10.86
CA THR A 68 2.14 -8.05 10.42
C THR A 68 1.24 -8.47 11.58
N ALA A 69 -0.07 -8.35 11.38
CA ALA A 69 -1.10 -8.85 12.28
C ALA A 69 -1.69 -10.16 11.69
N PRO A 70 -1.36 -11.34 12.26
CA PRO A 70 -1.92 -12.61 11.80
C PRO A 70 -3.43 -12.66 12.04
N VAL A 71 -4.21 -13.01 11.02
CA VAL A 71 -5.68 -12.93 11.10
C VAL A 71 -6.25 -13.78 12.22
N ASP A 72 -5.79 -15.03 12.34
CA ASP A 72 -6.33 -16.03 13.27
C ASP A 72 -6.21 -15.61 14.74
N SER A 73 -5.26 -14.71 15.06
CA SER A 73 -5.07 -14.16 16.40
C SER A 73 -5.59 -12.73 16.57
N SER A 74 -5.99 -12.08 15.47
CA SER A 74 -6.29 -10.64 15.42
C SER A 74 -7.78 -10.34 15.21
N PHE A 75 -8.51 -11.24 14.55
CA PHE A 75 -9.89 -11.04 14.11
C PHE A 75 -10.82 -12.13 14.63
N ASN A 76 -12.10 -11.78 14.72
CA ASN A 76 -13.16 -12.75 14.99
C ASN A 76 -13.31 -13.71 13.79
N PRO A 77 -13.29 -15.05 14.00
CA PRO A 77 -13.36 -16.02 12.91
C PRO A 77 -14.69 -15.99 12.14
N ASP A 78 -15.78 -15.60 12.81
CA ASP A 78 -17.12 -15.54 12.23
C ASP A 78 -17.44 -14.15 11.63
N ARG A 79 -16.58 -13.15 11.87
CA ARG A 79 -16.79 -11.75 11.44
C ARG A 79 -15.48 -11.16 10.91
N PRO A 80 -15.21 -11.31 9.59
CA PRO A 80 -13.90 -11.00 9.01
C PRO A 80 -13.41 -9.57 9.22
N GLY A 81 -14.28 -8.57 9.39
CA GLY A 81 -13.93 -7.18 9.69
C GLY A 81 -13.89 -6.79 11.18
N MET A 82 -14.12 -7.73 12.10
CA MET A 82 -14.18 -7.45 13.54
C MET A 82 -12.87 -7.82 14.22
N LEU A 83 -12.14 -6.82 14.72
CA LEU A 83 -10.93 -7.03 15.52
C LEU A 83 -11.27 -7.63 16.89
N LEU A 84 -10.42 -8.52 17.38
CA LEU A 84 -10.47 -8.98 18.76
C LEU A 84 -9.99 -7.86 19.71
N PRO A 85 -10.50 -7.79 20.96
CA PRO A 85 -10.08 -6.76 21.91
C PRO A 85 -8.56 -6.72 22.17
N VAL A 86 -7.92 -7.90 22.23
CA VAL A 86 -6.46 -8.04 22.44
C VAL A 86 -5.63 -7.33 21.36
N THR A 87 -6.20 -7.18 20.15
CA THR A 87 -5.55 -6.58 18.99
C THR A 87 -5.55 -5.05 19.04
N LEU A 88 -6.46 -4.44 19.80
CA LEU A 88 -6.67 -2.99 19.77
C LEU A 88 -5.49 -2.22 20.36
N ALA A 89 -4.92 -2.69 21.46
CA ALA A 89 -3.82 -2.04 22.14
C ALA A 89 -2.55 -1.92 21.27
N PRO A 90 -2.00 -2.99 20.66
CA PRO A 90 -0.81 -2.86 19.81
C PRO A 90 -1.05 -1.99 18.57
N ILE A 91 -2.19 -2.09 17.89
CA ILE A 91 -2.50 -1.20 16.74
C ILE A 91 -2.54 0.25 17.20
N THR A 92 -3.16 0.54 18.36
CA THR A 92 -3.25 1.90 18.90
C THR A 92 -1.85 2.47 19.22
N ARG A 93 -0.93 1.66 19.75
CA ARG A 93 0.45 2.11 20.01
C ARG A 93 1.20 2.42 18.72
N VAL A 94 1.08 1.57 17.69
CA VAL A 94 1.64 1.85 16.35
C VAL A 94 1.01 3.11 15.74
N ALA A 95 -0.31 3.27 15.85
CA ALA A 95 -1.01 4.43 15.33
C ALA A 95 -0.57 5.75 15.99
N LYS A 96 -0.41 5.77 17.32
CA LYS A 96 0.12 6.91 18.06
C LYS A 96 1.57 7.22 17.68
N LEU A 97 2.39 6.17 17.54
CA LEU A 97 3.78 6.31 17.12
C LEU A 97 3.89 7.03 15.77
N VAL A 98 3.05 6.63 14.81
CA VAL A 98 3.00 7.25 13.47
C VAL A 98 2.41 8.64 13.53
N GLU A 99 1.34 8.86 14.29
CA GLU A 99 0.72 10.18 14.39
C GLU A 99 1.69 11.25 14.92
N GLN A 100 2.50 10.90 15.92
CA GLN A 100 3.51 11.78 16.54
C GLN A 100 4.69 12.14 15.62
N ASP A 101 4.90 11.40 14.52
CA ASP A 101 5.92 11.70 13.51
C ASP A 101 5.24 12.17 12.22
N ASP A 102 5.24 13.48 11.98
CA ASP A 102 4.53 14.10 10.86
C ASP A 102 5.03 13.69 9.47
N LYS A 103 6.22 13.06 9.38
CA LYS A 103 6.83 12.63 8.12
C LYS A 103 6.58 11.17 7.76
N THR A 104 6.03 10.36 8.66
CA THR A 104 5.79 8.93 8.39
C THR A 104 4.39 8.67 7.84
N ALA A 105 4.21 7.71 6.96
CA ALA A 105 2.94 7.26 6.45
C ALA A 105 2.76 5.75 6.65
N VAL A 106 1.51 5.30 6.53
CA VAL A 106 1.12 3.89 6.63
C VAL A 106 0.30 3.47 5.41
N ILE A 107 0.67 2.32 4.85
CA ILE A 107 -0.20 1.54 3.95
C ILE A 107 -0.69 0.32 4.74
N VAL A 108 -2.01 0.14 4.83
CA VAL A 108 -2.62 -1.06 5.41
C VAL A 108 -3.05 -2.00 4.29
N LEU A 109 -2.46 -3.19 4.26
CA LEU A 109 -2.69 -4.20 3.24
C LEU A 109 -3.37 -5.41 3.89
N GLY A 110 -4.54 -5.78 3.39
CA GLY A 110 -5.19 -7.03 3.78
C GLY A 110 -4.83 -8.15 2.81
N HIS A 111 -4.58 -9.35 3.34
CA HIS A 111 -4.32 -10.56 2.58
C HIS A 111 -5.27 -11.68 3.00
N ALA A 112 -5.55 -12.57 2.06
CA ALA A 112 -6.28 -13.81 2.26
C ALA A 112 -5.42 -14.99 1.78
N ASP A 113 -5.79 -16.20 2.19
CA ASP A 113 -5.31 -17.41 1.52
C ASP A 113 -6.10 -17.66 0.22
N SER A 114 -5.75 -18.70 -0.53
CA SER A 114 -6.39 -19.01 -1.81
C SER A 114 -7.70 -19.83 -1.70
N THR A 115 -8.31 -19.91 -0.51
CA THR A 115 -9.60 -20.60 -0.32
C THR A 115 -10.76 -19.68 -0.69
N GLY A 116 -11.77 -20.22 -1.37
CA GLY A 116 -12.93 -19.41 -1.82
C GLY A 116 -12.67 -18.69 -3.14
N SER A 117 -13.58 -17.79 -3.52
CA SER A 117 -13.43 -17.01 -4.76
C SER A 117 -12.57 -15.76 -4.56
N ASP A 118 -11.92 -15.31 -5.63
CA ASP A 118 -11.11 -14.09 -5.61
C ASP A 118 -11.93 -12.88 -5.13
N GLU A 119 -13.17 -12.72 -5.60
CA GLU A 119 -14.09 -11.65 -5.19
C GLU A 119 -14.30 -11.61 -3.66
N ILE A 120 -14.53 -12.78 -3.05
CA ILE A 120 -14.72 -12.91 -1.60
C ILE A 120 -13.42 -12.55 -0.88
N ASN A 121 -12.28 -13.07 -1.37
CA ASN A 121 -10.97 -12.80 -0.78
C ASN A 121 -10.59 -11.32 -0.85
N ARG A 122 -10.89 -10.62 -1.95
CA ARG A 122 -10.72 -9.16 -2.07
C ARG A 122 -11.58 -8.39 -1.09
N THR A 123 -12.84 -8.81 -0.92
CA THR A 123 -13.78 -8.16 -0.01
C THR A 123 -13.33 -8.31 1.43
N ILE A 124 -13.08 -9.54 1.90
CA ILE A 124 -12.68 -9.84 3.28
C ILE A 124 -11.33 -9.18 3.61
N SER A 125 -10.36 -9.26 2.72
CA SER A 125 -9.06 -8.62 2.94
C SER A 125 -9.18 -7.10 3.05
N ARG A 126 -10.02 -6.46 2.21
CA ARG A 126 -10.29 -5.01 2.29
C ARG A 126 -10.98 -4.62 3.59
N GLU A 127 -11.96 -5.39 4.05
CA GLU A 127 -12.65 -5.15 5.33
C GLU A 127 -11.67 -5.19 6.51
N ARG A 128 -10.80 -6.20 6.55
CA ARG A 128 -9.76 -6.35 7.58
C ARG A 128 -8.79 -5.17 7.59
N ALA A 129 -8.31 -4.77 6.42
CA ALA A 129 -7.44 -3.60 6.28
C ALA A 129 -8.16 -2.32 6.73
N GLY A 130 -9.45 -2.18 6.39
CA GLY A 130 -10.30 -1.08 6.81
C GLY A 130 -10.45 -0.99 8.33
N ALA A 131 -10.65 -2.12 9.02
CA ALA A 131 -10.77 -2.17 10.47
C ALA A 131 -9.50 -1.70 11.19
N VAL A 132 -8.32 -2.13 10.73
CA VAL A 132 -7.03 -1.66 11.25
C VAL A 132 -6.84 -0.17 10.96
N ALA A 133 -7.10 0.27 9.72
CA ALA A 133 -6.96 1.66 9.32
C ALA A 133 -7.90 2.62 10.08
N ALA A 134 -9.07 2.14 10.52
CA ALA A 134 -9.97 2.93 11.35
C ALA A 134 -9.31 3.36 12.66
N ILE A 135 -8.47 2.51 13.28
CA ILE A 135 -7.74 2.84 14.51
C ILE A 135 -6.71 3.95 14.24
N PHE A 136 -6.02 3.92 13.09
CA PHE A 136 -5.12 5.00 12.70
C PHE A 136 -5.86 6.33 12.53
N ARG A 137 -7.03 6.33 11.89
CA ARG A 137 -7.86 7.53 11.73
C ARG A 137 -8.35 8.06 13.08
N LEU A 138 -8.84 7.17 13.95
CA LEU A 138 -9.30 7.52 15.30
C LEU A 138 -8.16 8.06 16.18
N SER A 139 -6.92 7.67 15.88
CA SER A 139 -5.73 8.19 16.56
C SER A 139 -5.27 9.55 16.02
N GLY A 140 -5.91 10.10 14.98
CA GLY A 140 -5.62 11.42 14.42
C GLY A 140 -4.79 11.40 13.13
N LEU A 141 -4.46 10.23 12.56
CA LEU A 141 -3.64 10.17 11.36
C LEU A 141 -4.36 10.79 10.15
N LYS A 142 -3.70 11.77 9.52
CA LYS A 142 -4.25 12.51 8.36
C LYS A 142 -4.47 11.60 7.15
N HIS A 143 -5.46 11.96 6.33
CA HIS A 143 -5.89 11.12 5.21
C HIS A 143 -4.79 10.93 4.15
N ASP A 144 -3.95 11.93 3.91
CA ASP A 144 -2.83 11.88 2.97
C ASP A 144 -1.68 10.95 3.41
N ARG A 145 -1.64 10.58 4.70
CA ARG A 145 -0.64 9.70 5.31
C ARG A 145 -1.13 8.26 5.55
N LEU A 146 -2.36 7.95 5.16
CA LEU A 146 -2.97 6.63 5.35
C LEU A 146 -3.56 6.10 4.04
N ARG A 147 -3.16 4.88 3.67
CA ARG A 147 -3.67 4.16 2.50
C ARG A 147 -4.12 2.76 2.89
N ILE A 148 -5.09 2.23 2.15
CA ILE A 148 -5.73 0.95 2.45
C ILE A 148 -5.89 0.17 1.14
N ARG A 149 -5.56 -1.11 1.14
CA ARG A 149 -5.79 -2.05 0.03
C ARG A 149 -6.19 -3.43 0.55
N GLY A 150 -7.11 -4.09 -0.16
CA GLY A 150 -7.38 -5.52 0.00
C GLY A 150 -6.79 -6.28 -1.17
N LEU A 151 -5.74 -7.06 -0.92
CA LEU A 151 -4.98 -7.77 -1.96
C LEU A 151 -5.54 -9.17 -2.23
N GLY A 152 -6.49 -9.67 -1.44
CA GLY A 152 -6.95 -11.05 -1.57
C GLY A 152 -5.77 -12.03 -1.46
N SER A 153 -5.74 -13.02 -2.34
CA SER A 153 -4.72 -14.08 -2.40
C SER A 153 -3.52 -13.75 -3.30
N ASP A 154 -3.46 -12.55 -3.89
CA ASP A 154 -2.48 -12.19 -4.93
C ASP A 154 -1.02 -12.24 -4.48
N MET A 155 -0.75 -11.96 -3.21
CA MET A 155 0.60 -11.82 -2.66
C MET A 155 0.83 -12.82 -1.51
N PRO A 156 0.92 -14.14 -1.81
CA PRO A 156 1.12 -15.15 -0.80
C PRO A 156 2.53 -15.07 -0.20
N ARG A 157 2.63 -15.23 1.13
CA ARG A 157 3.89 -15.35 1.88
C ARG A 157 4.38 -16.80 1.93
N ALA A 158 3.47 -17.76 1.77
CA ALA A 158 3.74 -19.19 1.78
C ALA A 158 2.83 -19.93 0.77
N ALA A 159 3.17 -21.18 0.46
CA ALA A 159 2.31 -22.04 -0.35
C ALA A 159 0.93 -22.25 0.32
N ASN A 160 -0.13 -22.36 -0.49
CA ASN A 160 -1.51 -22.54 0.01
C ASN A 160 -1.92 -24.03 0.18
N ASP A 161 -1.00 -24.95 -0.07
CA ASP A 161 -1.23 -26.41 0.00
C ASP A 161 -1.40 -26.91 1.45
N SER A 162 -0.78 -26.25 2.42
CA SER A 162 -0.82 -26.60 3.86
C SER A 162 -1.71 -25.65 4.67
N LYS A 163 -2.20 -26.12 5.83
CA LYS A 163 -2.99 -25.27 6.75
C LYS A 163 -2.12 -24.15 7.32
N GLU A 164 -0.87 -24.47 7.60
CA GLU A 164 0.16 -23.61 8.14
C GLU A 164 0.49 -22.50 7.13
N GLY A 165 0.74 -22.86 5.86
CA GLY A 165 0.99 -21.90 4.80
C GLY A 165 -0.20 -20.97 4.54
N ARG A 166 -1.43 -21.49 4.57
CA ARG A 166 -2.64 -20.65 4.50
C ARG A 166 -2.76 -19.70 5.69
N ALA A 167 -2.43 -20.14 6.91
CA ALA A 167 -2.43 -19.26 8.09
C ALA A 167 -1.44 -18.10 7.95
N LEU A 168 -0.25 -18.35 7.40
CA LEU A 168 0.72 -17.29 7.08
C LEU A 168 0.20 -16.32 6.00
N ASN A 169 -0.62 -16.80 5.07
CA ASN A 169 -1.21 -15.95 4.03
C ASN A 169 -2.36 -15.06 4.55
N ARG A 170 -3.12 -15.53 5.54
CA ARG A 170 -4.18 -14.75 6.19
C ARG A 170 -3.58 -13.73 7.18
N ARG A 171 -3.31 -12.52 6.70
CA ARG A 171 -2.67 -11.46 7.49
C ARG A 171 -3.15 -10.06 7.10
N VAL A 172 -2.95 -9.10 7.99
CA VAL A 172 -2.96 -7.67 7.66
C VAL A 172 -1.57 -7.11 7.90
N GLU A 173 -1.03 -6.42 6.92
CA GLU A 173 0.26 -5.75 7.00
C GLU A 173 0.05 -4.24 7.16
N MET A 174 0.80 -3.63 8.06
CA MET A 174 0.96 -2.18 8.16
C MET A 174 2.38 -1.89 7.67
N VAL A 175 2.50 -1.29 6.49
CA VAL A 175 3.77 -0.91 5.88
C VAL A 175 4.05 0.53 6.26
N LEU A 176 5.13 0.76 7.01
CA LEU A 176 5.57 2.05 7.50
C LEU A 176 6.76 2.55 6.70
N ALA A 177 6.68 3.81 6.28
CA ALA A 177 7.70 4.48 5.50
C ALA A 177 7.56 6.00 5.58
N PRO A 178 8.60 6.79 5.25
CA PRO A 178 8.44 8.22 5.04
C PRO A 178 7.36 8.53 3.99
N GLN A 179 6.51 9.52 4.26
CA GLN A 179 5.37 9.92 3.41
C GLN A 179 5.80 10.26 1.98
N THR A 180 7.01 10.81 1.80
CA THR A 180 7.60 11.13 0.49
C THR A 180 7.76 9.90 -0.41
N THR A 181 7.83 8.70 0.16
CA THR A 181 7.97 7.42 -0.57
C THR A 181 6.64 6.74 -0.86
N LEU A 182 5.54 7.21 -0.25
CA LEU A 182 4.24 6.51 -0.21
C LEU A 182 3.69 6.19 -1.59
N LEU A 183 3.79 7.12 -2.55
CA LEU A 183 3.27 6.92 -3.91
C LEU A 183 4.05 5.84 -4.67
N ALA A 184 5.37 5.79 -4.50
CA ALA A 184 6.20 4.76 -5.11
C ALA A 184 5.88 3.38 -4.54
N LEU A 185 5.74 3.28 -3.21
CA LEU A 185 5.36 2.02 -2.54
C LEU A 185 3.98 1.53 -2.99
N LEU A 186 3.00 2.41 -3.15
CA LEU A 186 1.68 2.00 -3.65
C LEU A 186 1.72 1.43 -5.07
N ALA A 187 2.64 1.88 -5.91
CA ALA A 187 2.75 1.39 -7.28
C ALA A 187 3.19 -0.09 -7.31
N GLU A 188 4.02 -0.50 -6.35
CA GLU A 188 4.46 -1.89 -6.17
C GLU A 188 3.27 -2.81 -5.84
N TYR A 189 2.42 -2.40 -4.89
CA TYR A 189 1.23 -3.16 -4.50
C TYR A 189 0.05 -3.08 -5.49
N ASN A 190 0.20 -2.37 -6.60
CA ASN A 190 -0.76 -2.41 -7.70
C ASN A 190 -0.38 -3.43 -8.79
N GLN A 191 0.81 -4.04 -8.70
CA GLN A 191 1.20 -5.11 -9.62
C GLN A 191 0.70 -6.46 -9.08
N PRO A 192 0.19 -7.36 -9.93
CA PRO A 192 0.02 -8.75 -9.52
C PRO A 192 1.37 -9.29 -9.08
N ALA A 193 1.44 -10.02 -7.95
CA ALA A 193 2.72 -10.53 -7.48
C ALA A 193 3.39 -11.33 -8.62
N PRO A 194 4.72 -11.22 -8.77
CA PRO A 194 5.44 -12.24 -9.53
C PRO A 194 5.07 -13.59 -8.93
N ALA A 195 4.66 -14.54 -9.77
CA ALA A 195 4.27 -15.89 -9.34
C ALA A 195 5.30 -16.39 -8.34
N ALA A 196 4.84 -16.74 -7.12
CA ALA A 196 5.70 -17.08 -5.99
C ALA A 196 6.81 -18.02 -6.44
N THR A 197 8.00 -17.47 -6.66
CA THR A 197 9.18 -18.29 -6.90
C THR A 197 9.45 -18.94 -5.56
N GLN A 198 9.33 -20.26 -5.53
CA GLN A 198 9.40 -21.11 -4.36
C GLN A 198 10.68 -20.80 -3.55
N VAL A 199 10.58 -19.93 -2.54
CA VAL A 199 11.64 -19.77 -1.54
C VAL A 199 11.38 -20.83 -0.47
N ALA A 200 11.93 -22.03 -0.70
CA ALA A 200 12.38 -23.03 0.28
C ALA A 200 12.26 -24.47 -0.28
N THR A 201 13.09 -24.81 -1.26
CA THR A 201 13.56 -26.19 -1.48
C THR A 201 15.07 -26.23 -1.27
N ALA A 202 15.49 -26.23 -0.01
CA ALA A 202 16.85 -26.48 0.48
C ALA A 202 16.70 -26.73 1.99
N GLU A 203 17.11 -27.81 2.64
CA GLU A 203 17.87 -29.01 2.32
C GLU A 203 17.37 -30.10 3.30
N ALA A 204 17.04 -31.29 2.81
CA ALA A 204 17.02 -32.50 3.62
C ALA A 204 17.69 -33.61 2.80
N VAL A 205 19.00 -33.48 2.67
CA VAL A 205 19.90 -34.55 2.25
C VAL A 205 20.84 -34.83 3.42
N LYS A 206 20.42 -35.73 4.32
CA LYS A 206 21.17 -36.94 4.70
C LYS A 206 20.36 -37.81 5.65
#